data_AF-A0A936N974-F1
#
_entry.id   AF-A0A936N974-F1
#
_cell.length_a   1.000
_cell.length_b   1.000
_cell.length_c   1.000
_cell.angle_alpha   90.00
_cell.angle_beta   90.00
_cell.angle_gamma   90.00
#
_symmetry.space_group_name_H-M   'P 1'
#
loop_
_entity.id
_entity.type
_entity.pdbx_description
1 polymer ?
#
loop_
_entity_poly.entity_id
_entity_poly.type
_entity_poly.pdbx_seq_one_letter_code
_entity_poly.pdbx_strand_id
1 'polypeptide(L)'
;MILLLQSVPSYTPNEPTLQVAGLQTLLNNLTSLNNAANVSYANLKSARIARNLTFYANDTGMLDRVRRAKAYIKSIYGASSQQFIAANEIKFIRVVSKKKAK
;
A
#
# COMPACT_ATOMS: atom_id res chain seq x y z
N MET A 1 18.41 10.06 -28.42
CA MET A 1 19.33 10.20 -27.26
C MET A 1 19.76 11.65 -27.20
N ILE A 2 19.70 12.34 -26.04
CA ILE A 2 20.12 13.75 -25.92
C ILE A 2 21.60 13.94 -26.34
N LEU A 3 22.43 12.93 -26.09
CA LEU A 3 23.82 12.86 -26.55
C LEU A 3 23.97 13.02 -28.08
N LEU A 4 23.02 12.55 -28.88
CA LEU A 4 23.03 12.76 -30.33
C LEU A 4 22.83 14.25 -30.65
N LEU A 5 21.88 14.91 -30.00
CA LEU A 5 21.59 16.33 -30.21
C LEU A 5 22.78 17.22 -29.79
N GLN A 6 23.54 16.82 -28.77
CA GLN A 6 24.79 17.47 -28.38
C GLN A 6 25.88 17.36 -29.45
N SER A 7 25.88 16.28 -30.23
CA SER A 7 26.86 16.05 -31.29
C SER A 7 26.52 16.74 -32.62
N VAL A 8 25.34 17.36 -32.73
CA VAL A 8 24.89 18.03 -33.96
C VAL A 8 24.93 19.55 -33.77
N PRO A 9 25.93 20.27 -34.31
CA PRO A 9 26.08 21.71 -34.12
C PRO A 9 24.93 22.55 -34.70
N SER A 10 24.19 22.02 -35.68
CA SER A 10 23.03 22.69 -36.28
C SER A 10 21.74 22.59 -35.46
N TYR A 11 21.77 21.91 -34.31
CA TYR A 11 20.63 21.84 -33.41
C TYR A 11 20.53 23.10 -32.55
N THR A 12 19.94 24.15 -33.10
CA THR A 12 19.81 25.48 -32.46
C THR A 12 18.35 25.95 -32.36
N PRO A 13 17.48 25.25 -31.61
CA PRO A 13 16.10 25.68 -31.40
C PRO A 13 16.00 26.96 -30.55
N ASN A 14 14.98 27.77 -30.83
CA ASN A 14 14.72 29.03 -30.12
C ASN A 14 13.99 28.81 -28.79
N GLU A 15 13.20 27.74 -28.69
CA GLU A 15 12.40 27.39 -27.52
C GLU A 15 13.29 26.83 -26.41
N PRO A 16 13.33 27.44 -25.22
CA PRO A 16 14.22 27.01 -24.13
C PRO A 16 14.00 25.55 -23.68
N THR A 17 12.78 25.05 -23.80
CA THR A 17 12.42 23.66 -23.43
C THR A 17 12.95 22.62 -24.42
N LEU A 18 13.17 23.00 -25.68
CA LEU A 18 13.69 22.13 -26.73
C LEU A 18 15.21 22.21 -26.84
N GLN A 19 15.84 23.24 -26.29
CA GLN A 19 17.30 23.29 -26.18
C GLN A 19 17.83 22.11 -25.35
N VAL A 20 19.07 21.69 -25.62
CA VAL A 20 19.73 20.56 -24.93
C VAL A 20 19.64 20.69 -23.40
N ALA A 21 19.83 21.88 -22.86
CA ALA A 21 19.70 22.14 -21.42
C ALA A 21 18.26 21.93 -20.89
N GLY A 22 17.25 22.36 -21.67
CA GLY A 22 15.84 22.12 -21.37
C GLY A 22 15.49 20.63 -21.38
N LEU A 23 15.94 19.91 -22.41
CA LEU A 23 15.76 18.46 -22.51
C LEU A 23 16.45 17.69 -21.37
N GLN A 24 17.66 18.10 -20.98
CA GLN A 24 18.38 17.49 -19.86
C GLN A 24 17.67 17.75 -18.53
N THR A 25 17.13 18.96 -18.34
CA THR A 25 16.31 19.30 -17.17
C THR A 25 15.06 18.44 -17.12
N LEU A 26 14.37 18.27 -18.25
CA LEU A 26 13.19 17.39 -18.36
C LEU A 26 13.55 15.94 -18.04
N LEU A 27 14.64 15.40 -18.61
CA LEU A 27 15.11 14.05 -18.34
C LEU A 27 15.39 13.82 -16.84
N ASN A 28 16.09 14.76 -16.21
CA ASN A 28 16.40 14.69 -14.79
C ASN A 28 15.12 14.73 -13.94
N ASN A 29 14.16 15.59 -14.29
CA ASN A 29 12.87 15.68 -13.62
C ASN A 29 12.08 14.38 -13.75
N LEU A 30 11.94 13.84 -14.97
CA LEU A 30 11.23 12.58 -15.21
C LEU A 30 11.88 11.40 -14.48
N THR A 31 13.22 11.35 -14.46
CA THR A 31 13.97 10.33 -13.73
C THR A 31 13.71 10.43 -12.22
N SER A 32 13.74 11.65 -11.68
CA SER A 32 13.44 11.92 -10.26
C SER A 32 12.01 11.50 -9.89
N LEU A 33 11.02 11.93 -10.69
CA LEU A 33 9.61 11.60 -10.48
C LEU A 33 9.36 10.09 -10.56
N ASN A 34 9.97 9.40 -11.52
CA ASN A 34 9.85 7.95 -11.65
C ASN A 34 10.44 7.22 -10.43
N ASN A 35 11.60 7.67 -9.95
CA ASN A 35 12.20 7.12 -8.74
C ASN A 35 11.33 7.36 -7.50
N ALA A 36 10.79 8.58 -7.35
CA ALA A 36 9.88 8.92 -6.25
C ALA A 36 8.59 8.08 -6.27
N ALA A 37 8.03 7.84 -7.47
CA ALA A 37 6.86 6.98 -7.65
C ALA A 37 7.16 5.52 -7.26
N ASN A 38 8.30 4.98 -7.68
CA ASN A 38 8.74 3.63 -7.32
C ASN A 38 8.92 3.46 -5.80
N VAL A 39 9.58 4.42 -5.15
CA VAL A 39 9.75 4.42 -3.68
C VAL A 39 8.39 4.48 -2.98
N SER A 40 7.49 5.37 -3.42
CA SER A 40 6.14 5.50 -2.86
C SER A 40 5.33 4.22 -3.00
N TYR A 41 5.43 3.55 -4.16
CA TYR A 41 4.79 2.26 -4.39
C TYR A 41 5.31 1.17 -3.46
N ALA A 42 6.63 1.06 -3.29
CA ALA A 42 7.26 0.08 -2.39
C ALA A 42 6.85 0.31 -0.93
N ASN A 43 6.81 1.57 -0.48
CA ASN A 43 6.38 1.95 0.86
C ASN A 43 4.91 1.59 1.10
N LEU A 44 4.02 1.94 0.16
CA LEU A 44 2.60 1.61 0.25
C LEU A 44 2.37 0.09 0.28
N LYS A 45 3.08 -0.67 -0.55
CA LYS A 45 3.00 -2.13 -0.58
C LYS A 45 3.42 -2.72 0.77
N SER A 46 4.55 -2.27 1.32
CA SER A 46 5.06 -2.73 2.63
C SER A 46 4.11 -2.39 3.77
N ALA A 47 3.56 -1.17 3.79
CA ALA A 47 2.57 -0.74 4.78
C ALA A 47 1.28 -1.59 4.71
N ARG A 48 0.79 -1.91 3.50
CA ARG A 48 -0.37 -2.79 3.30
C ARG A 48 -0.10 -4.22 3.77
N ILE A 49 1.11 -4.73 3.56
CA ILE A 49 1.54 -6.05 4.08
C ILE A 49 1.54 -6.02 5.61
N ALA A 50 2.21 -5.05 6.23
CA ALA A 50 2.28 -4.91 7.68
C ALA A 50 0.88 -4.82 8.31
N ARG A 51 0.01 -3.96 7.74
CA ARG A 51 -1.40 -3.87 8.15
C ARG A 51 -2.09 -5.23 8.08
N ASN A 52 -1.96 -5.94 6.96
CA ASN A 52 -2.62 -7.23 6.80
C ASN A 52 -2.10 -8.30 7.77
N LEU A 53 -0.81 -8.28 8.12
CA LEU A 53 -0.24 -9.15 9.15
C LEU A 53 -0.83 -8.82 10.52
N THR A 54 -0.83 -7.55 10.92
CA THR A 54 -1.39 -7.12 12.21
C THR A 54 -2.87 -7.50 12.37
N PHE A 55 -3.67 -7.29 11.32
CA PHE A 55 -5.12 -7.51 11.42
C PHE A 55 -5.55 -8.94 11.13
N TYR A 56 -4.89 -9.62 10.17
CA TYR A 56 -5.43 -10.82 9.53
C TYR A 56 -4.44 -11.99 9.44
N ALA A 57 -3.29 -11.93 10.14
CA ALA A 57 -2.45 -13.11 10.29
C ALA A 57 -3.23 -14.23 10.99
N ASN A 58 -3.07 -15.46 10.51
CA ASN A 58 -3.70 -16.63 11.11
C ASN A 58 -3.23 -16.72 12.57
N ASP A 59 -4.20 -16.92 13.46
CA ASP A 59 -4.06 -17.09 14.91
C ASP A 59 -3.49 -15.89 15.67
N THR A 60 -2.60 -15.11 15.10
CA THR A 60 -1.89 -14.02 15.76
C THR A 60 -2.48 -12.65 15.43
N GLY A 61 -3.26 -12.54 14.35
CA GLY A 61 -3.90 -11.29 13.93
C GLY A 61 -5.04 -10.85 14.86
N MET A 62 -5.31 -9.55 14.88
CA MET A 62 -6.35 -8.94 15.71
C MET A 62 -7.72 -9.59 15.51
N LEU A 63 -8.08 -9.94 14.27
CA LEU A 63 -9.37 -10.56 13.95
C LEU A 63 -9.55 -11.92 14.65
N ASP A 64 -8.53 -12.77 14.63
CA ASP A 64 -8.62 -14.09 15.24
C ASP A 64 -8.57 -14.00 16.77
N ARG A 65 -7.78 -13.07 17.32
CA ARG A 65 -7.78 -12.79 18.76
C ARG A 65 -9.16 -12.34 19.26
N VAL A 66 -9.79 -11.39 18.56
CA VAL A 66 -11.14 -10.93 18.88
C VAL A 66 -12.15 -12.08 18.80
N ARG A 67 -12.07 -12.93 17.78
CA ARG A 67 -12.94 -14.12 17.67
C ARG A 67 -12.77 -15.06 18.86
N ARG A 68 -11.52 -15.35 19.27
CA ARG A 68 -11.26 -16.22 20.43
C ARG A 68 -11.76 -15.62 21.73
N ALA A 69 -11.57 -14.32 21.94
CA ALA A 69 -12.12 -13.62 23.10
C ALA A 69 -13.66 -13.74 23.16
N LYS A 70 -14.34 -13.51 22.03
CA LYS A 70 -15.80 -13.68 21.94
C LYS A 70 -16.24 -15.12 22.17
N ALA A 71 -15.51 -16.10 21.63
CA ALA A 71 -15.80 -17.51 21.85
C ALA A 71 -15.65 -17.91 23.32
N TYR A 72 -14.65 -17.36 24.01
CA TYR A 72 -14.44 -17.58 25.44
C TYR A 72 -15.58 -16.97 26.29
N ILE A 73 -15.99 -15.73 26.00
CA ILE A 73 -17.15 -15.10 26.64
C ILE A 73 -18.40 -15.97 26.41
N LYS A 74 -18.59 -16.45 25.18
CA LYS A 74 -19.70 -17.36 24.84
C LYS A 74 -19.66 -18.67 25.64
N SER A 75 -18.48 -19.27 25.83
CA SER A 75 -18.37 -20.53 26.56
C SER A 75 -18.68 -20.39 28.06
N ILE A 76 -18.43 -19.22 28.64
CA ILE A 76 -18.71 -18.96 30.06
C ILE A 76 -20.18 -18.59 30.29
N TYR A 77 -20.70 -17.61 29.55
CA TYR A 77 -22.00 -17.01 29.83
C TYR A 77 -23.13 -17.60 28.97
N GLY A 78 -22.81 -18.33 27.92
CA GLY A 78 -23.77 -18.84 26.95
C GLY A 78 -24.10 -17.84 25.84
N ALA A 79 -24.69 -18.36 24.76
CA ALA A 79 -24.94 -17.64 23.51
C ALA A 79 -26.04 -16.56 23.61
N SER A 80 -26.95 -16.66 24.57
CA SER A 80 -28.06 -15.73 24.79
C SER A 80 -27.78 -14.70 25.88
N SER A 81 -26.58 -14.73 26.47
CA SER A 81 -26.21 -13.81 27.55
C SER A 81 -26.00 -12.37 27.06
N GLN A 82 -26.34 -11.40 27.90
CA GLN A 82 -26.10 -9.98 27.63
C GLN A 82 -24.60 -9.69 27.42
N GLN A 83 -23.72 -10.40 28.15
CA GLN A 83 -22.27 -10.31 28.04
C GLN A 83 -21.79 -10.72 26.64
N PHE A 84 -22.27 -11.86 26.13
CA PHE A 84 -21.89 -12.31 24.79
C PHE A 84 -22.50 -11.41 23.71
N ILE A 85 -23.75 -10.97 23.86
CA ILE A 85 -24.41 -10.06 22.90
C ILE A 85 -23.62 -8.76 22.77
N ALA A 86 -23.30 -8.09 23.88
CA ALA A 86 -22.51 -6.85 23.89
C ALA A 86 -21.12 -7.04 23.26
N ALA A 87 -20.43 -8.13 23.58
CA ALA A 87 -19.14 -8.45 22.93
C ALA A 87 -19.31 -8.71 21.43
N ASN A 88 -20.42 -9.34 21.01
CA ASN A 88 -20.67 -9.69 19.62
C ASN A 88 -21.05 -8.46 18.77
N GLU A 89 -21.72 -7.47 19.34
CA GLU A 89 -22.07 -6.19 18.69
C GLU A 89 -20.86 -5.43 18.15
N ILE A 90 -19.69 -5.59 18.77
CA ILE A 90 -18.43 -5.01 18.28
C ILE A 90 -18.03 -5.67 16.97
N LYS A 91 -18.40 -5.07 15.83
CA LYS A 91 -18.11 -5.63 14.50
C LYS A 91 -16.64 -5.50 14.15
N PHE A 92 -15.92 -6.62 14.25
CA PHE A 92 -14.56 -6.75 13.74
C PHE A 92 -14.57 -7.64 12.50
N ILE A 93 -14.60 -7.01 11.32
CA ILE A 93 -14.76 -7.70 10.03
C ILE A 93 -13.51 -7.58 9.17
N ARG A 94 -13.31 -8.57 8.29
CA ARG A 94 -12.26 -8.52 7.28
C ARG A 94 -12.71 -7.60 6.16
N VAL A 95 -11.93 -6.56 5.86
CA VAL A 95 -12.21 -5.60 4.77
C VAL A 95 -11.55 -6.02 3.45
N VAL A 96 -10.58 -6.94 3.52
CA VAL A 96 -9.94 -7.55 2.34
C VAL A 96 -10.55 -8.91 2.04
N SER A 97 -10.63 -9.29 0.76
CA SER A 97 -11.15 -10.60 0.40
C SER A 97 -10.30 -11.72 1.02
N LYS A 98 -10.95 -12.81 1.45
CA LYS A 98 -10.22 -14.02 1.83
C LYS A 98 -9.50 -14.51 0.59
N LYS A 99 -8.17 -14.62 0.65
CA LYS A 99 -7.43 -15.38 -0.36
C LYS A 99 -7.97 -16.81 -0.31
N LYS A 100 -8.45 -17.34 -1.43
CA LYS A 100 -8.81 -18.76 -1.51
C LYS A 100 -7.55 -19.56 -1.18
N ALA A 101 -7.68 -20.55 -0.28
CA ALA A 101 -6.60 -21.53 -0.11
C ALA A 101 -6.33 -22.15 -1.48
N LYS A 102 -5.06 -22.20 -1.87
CA LYS A 102 -4.63 -22.99 -3.03
C LYS A 102 -4.65 -24.47 -2.65
#